data_AF-A0A8H3W2X2-F1
#
_entry.id   AF-A0A8H3W2X2-F1
#
_cell.length_a   1.000
_cell.length_b   1.000
_cell.length_c   1.000
_cell.angle_alpha   90.00
_cell.angle_beta   90.00
_cell.angle_gamma   90.00
#
_symmetry.space_group_name_H-M   'P 1'
#
loop_
_entity.id
_entity.type
_entity.pdbx_description
1 polymer ?
#
loop_
_entity_poly.entity_id
_entity_poly.type
_entity_poly.pdbx_seq_one_letter_code
_entity_poly.pdbx_strand_id
1 'polypeptide(L)'
;MLRWLRPRVNVINKLAGILTVKGGTGAIIEFFGPGTESLSATGMATICNMGAETGATTSIFPYSEAMRLYLQATHRHDIADAVRFASSELRADEDAQYDRIIDINLSELEPIINGPFTPDLSTPISKLSDAVDKEGWPKDLTAGLIGSCTNSSFQDMSRAAELAKQAVDAGLQPKMPLFVSPGSEQTRKTLQENGVLQVFEELGSKLLTNACGPCCGSWDRQDMEKGVKNSFLTSYNRNFTGRLDGNPATHIFLASPEMVMAKIFSDDLSFNPTSDSIVTPSGSDFRFKPPGGEALPSHGYANTDYVYSPPPSTGRNEVDVQIAETSKRLQRLAPFEPWHGEDFENCAILIKVQGKCTTDHITPAGPWFAYRGHLGNISNNTLIGAVNAETGKVNQVKNWLTGEEADVPGTARAYKEASQPWVVIGDHNYGEGSSREHAALQPRYLGCVAIMAKSFARIHETNLKKQGLLTLKFVKESDYERISPSDRISIVGIKDLQPGKNVEVRITPTTAGRESFSIELSHTLTGEQIEYFREGSALNLMAKRKQEKEALL
;
A
#
# COMPACT_ATOMS: atom_id res chain seq x y z
N MET A 1 -28.86 20.42 0.83
CA MET A 1 -28.36 20.37 -0.56
C MET A 1 -27.53 19.11 -0.78
N LEU A 2 -27.89 18.26 -1.75
CA LEU A 2 -27.00 17.23 -2.28
C LEU A 2 -25.89 17.94 -3.06
N ARG A 3 -24.64 17.70 -2.68
CA ARG A 3 -23.46 18.29 -3.32
C ARG A 3 -22.55 17.15 -3.77
N TRP A 4 -21.83 17.34 -4.87
CA TRP A 4 -20.71 16.48 -5.28
C TRP A 4 -19.61 16.36 -4.22
N LEU A 5 -19.67 17.17 -3.16
CA LEU A 5 -18.69 17.28 -2.07
C LEU A 5 -18.68 16.13 -1.06
N ARG A 6 -19.70 15.27 -1.01
CA ARG A 6 -19.77 14.18 0.01
C ARG A 6 -18.97 12.90 -0.24
N PRO A 7 -18.25 12.67 -1.35
CA PRO A 7 -17.36 11.53 -1.45
C PRO A 7 -16.27 11.62 -0.40
N ARG A 8 -16.19 10.59 0.43
CA ARG A 8 -15.28 10.52 1.58
C ARG A 8 -13.83 10.38 1.16
N VAL A 9 -13.65 9.90 -0.07
CA VAL A 9 -12.39 9.95 -0.83
C VAL A 9 -11.85 11.37 -0.91
N ASN A 10 -12.68 12.42 -1.04
CA ASN A 10 -12.19 13.80 -1.13
C ASN A 10 -11.50 14.25 0.17
N VAL A 11 -12.05 13.85 1.33
CA VAL A 11 -11.48 14.22 2.64
C VAL A 11 -10.08 13.65 2.77
N ILE A 12 -9.93 12.36 2.48
CA ILE A 12 -8.64 11.69 2.60
C ILE A 12 -7.67 12.05 1.47
N ASN A 13 -8.16 12.31 0.24
CA ASN A 13 -7.33 12.84 -0.85
C ASN A 13 -6.76 14.22 -0.50
N LYS A 14 -7.59 15.11 0.08
CA LYS A 14 -7.16 16.41 0.59
C LYS A 14 -6.12 16.26 1.70
N LEU A 15 -6.41 15.39 2.67
CA LEU A 15 -5.52 15.15 3.80
C LEU A 15 -4.18 14.55 3.34
N ALA A 16 -4.18 13.61 2.39
CA ALA A 16 -2.98 13.07 1.78
C ALA A 16 -2.16 14.16 1.09
N GLY A 17 -2.80 15.11 0.41
CA GLY A 17 -2.11 16.28 -0.15
C GLY A 17 -1.48 17.20 0.89
N ILE A 18 -2.09 17.34 2.08
CA ILE A 18 -1.57 18.17 3.17
C ILE A 18 -0.41 17.47 3.91
N LEU A 19 -0.58 16.17 4.19
CA LEU A 19 0.38 15.38 4.95
C LEU A 19 1.53 14.86 4.07
N THR A 20 1.32 14.71 2.77
CA THR A 20 2.16 13.90 1.87
C THR A 20 2.20 12.43 2.30
N VAL A 21 2.90 11.59 1.54
CA VAL A 21 3.12 10.18 1.93
C VAL A 21 3.96 9.97 3.20
N LYS A 22 4.50 11.05 3.80
CA LYS A 22 5.41 10.98 4.96
C LYS A 22 4.82 11.58 6.23
N GLY A 23 3.86 12.49 6.14
CA GLY A 23 3.47 13.36 7.26
C GLY A 23 2.72 12.67 8.39
N GLY A 24 2.23 11.44 8.20
CA GLY A 24 1.62 10.62 9.24
C GLY A 24 2.59 9.65 9.93
N THR A 25 3.85 9.56 9.49
CA THR A 25 4.80 8.54 9.96
C THR A 25 4.99 8.61 11.47
N GLY A 26 4.66 7.52 12.16
CA GLY A 26 4.82 7.42 13.62
C GLY A 26 3.66 7.99 14.44
N ALA A 27 2.61 8.53 13.78
CA ALA A 27 1.42 9.08 14.44
C ALA A 27 0.17 8.22 14.16
N ILE A 28 -0.88 8.44 14.95
CA ILE A 28 -2.25 8.00 14.65
C ILE A 28 -3.02 9.23 14.18
N ILE A 29 -3.80 9.10 13.10
CA ILE A 29 -4.69 10.19 12.65
C ILE A 29 -6.05 9.99 13.30
N GLU A 30 -6.39 10.87 14.23
CA GLU A 30 -7.71 10.89 14.86
C GLU A 30 -8.58 11.99 14.25
N PHE A 31 -9.77 11.63 13.81
CA PHE A 31 -10.73 12.56 13.22
C PHE A 31 -11.75 13.00 14.26
N PHE A 32 -11.91 14.31 14.47
CA PHE A 32 -12.89 14.87 15.41
C PHE A 32 -13.64 16.08 14.83
N GLY A 33 -14.59 16.61 15.60
CA GLY A 33 -15.40 17.77 15.23
C GLY A 33 -16.75 17.44 14.57
N PRO A 34 -17.61 18.44 14.35
CA PRO A 34 -19.01 18.25 13.95
C PRO A 34 -19.17 17.62 12.56
N GLY A 35 -18.17 17.76 11.69
CA GLY A 35 -18.18 17.15 10.36
C GLY A 35 -18.20 15.62 10.39
N THR A 36 -17.67 15.00 11.44
CA THR A 36 -17.61 13.53 11.57
C THR A 36 -19.00 12.89 11.63
N GLU A 37 -19.97 13.54 12.29
CA GLU A 37 -21.36 13.07 12.41
C GLU A 37 -22.12 13.10 11.06
N SER A 38 -21.57 13.78 10.04
CA SER A 38 -22.16 13.82 8.69
C SER A 38 -21.77 12.62 7.81
N LEU A 39 -20.85 11.77 8.28
CA LEU A 39 -20.28 10.68 7.51
C LEU A 39 -20.96 9.34 7.84
N SER A 40 -21.06 8.47 6.84
CA SER A 40 -21.47 7.08 7.05
C SER A 40 -20.31 6.26 7.63
N ALA A 41 -20.62 5.15 8.32
CA ALA A 41 -19.61 4.26 8.88
C ALA A 41 -18.65 3.67 7.83
N THR A 42 -19.17 3.18 6.70
CA THR A 42 -18.36 2.67 5.58
C THR A 42 -17.48 3.75 4.98
N GLY A 43 -17.93 4.98 5.10
CA GLY A 43 -17.26 6.14 4.61
C GLY A 43 -16.16 6.70 5.50
N MET A 44 -16.34 6.62 6.82
CA MET A 44 -15.25 6.75 7.79
C MET A 44 -14.20 5.67 7.51
N ALA A 45 -14.63 4.44 7.22
CA ALA A 45 -13.71 3.36 6.85
C ALA A 45 -12.90 3.66 5.57
N THR A 46 -13.49 4.28 4.54
CA THR A 46 -12.75 4.80 3.37
C THR A 46 -11.65 5.78 3.77
N ILE A 47 -11.97 6.75 4.62
CA ILE A 47 -11.00 7.76 5.09
C ILE A 47 -9.88 7.11 5.89
N CYS A 48 -10.22 6.20 6.80
CA CYS A 48 -9.22 5.47 7.59
C CYS A 48 -8.34 4.58 6.72
N ASN A 49 -8.92 3.90 5.72
CA ASN A 49 -8.21 3.01 4.82
C ASN A 49 -7.08 3.75 4.08
N MET A 50 -7.39 4.89 3.47
CA MET A 50 -6.42 5.71 2.74
C MET A 50 -5.52 6.54 3.67
N GLY A 51 -5.74 6.52 4.98
CA GLY A 51 -4.80 7.05 5.97
C GLY A 51 -3.44 6.35 5.93
N ALA A 52 -3.41 5.07 5.54
CA ALA A 52 -2.18 4.30 5.41
C ALA A 52 -1.19 4.90 4.40
N GLU A 53 -1.69 5.60 3.39
CA GLU A 53 -0.93 6.21 2.31
C GLU A 53 -0.19 7.48 2.77
N THR A 54 -0.54 8.02 3.95
CA THR A 54 0.20 9.14 4.59
C THR A 54 1.35 8.67 5.49
N GLY A 55 1.54 7.35 5.63
CA GLY A 55 2.48 6.73 6.56
C GLY A 55 1.96 6.59 8.00
N ALA A 56 0.71 6.98 8.26
CA ALA A 56 0.07 6.84 9.56
C ALA A 56 0.11 5.40 10.10
N THR A 57 0.28 5.26 11.42
CA THR A 57 0.22 3.97 12.10
C THR A 57 -1.15 3.35 11.96
N THR A 58 -2.19 4.16 12.15
CA THR A 58 -3.59 3.88 11.85
C THR A 58 -4.36 5.21 11.82
N SER A 59 -5.62 5.14 11.43
CA SER A 59 -6.55 6.25 11.48
C SER A 59 -7.83 5.83 12.17
N ILE A 60 -8.43 6.71 12.99
CA ILE A 60 -9.61 6.38 13.79
C ILE A 60 -10.63 7.51 13.78
N PHE A 61 -11.91 7.13 13.90
CA PHE A 61 -13.03 8.04 14.18
C PHE A 61 -13.61 7.68 15.54
N PRO A 62 -14.12 8.67 16.29
CA PRO A 62 -14.89 8.41 17.50
C PRO A 62 -16.18 7.66 17.15
N TYR A 63 -16.74 6.97 18.14
CA TYR A 63 -18.07 6.36 18.01
C TYR A 63 -19.08 7.39 17.48
N SER A 64 -19.85 7.01 16.46
CA SER A 64 -20.96 7.80 15.93
C SER A 64 -22.20 6.94 15.74
N GLU A 65 -23.36 7.59 15.66
CA GLU A 65 -24.63 6.90 15.44
C GLU A 65 -24.65 6.12 14.10
N ALA A 66 -23.92 6.60 13.09
CA ALA A 66 -23.78 5.89 11.82
C ALA A 66 -23.10 4.52 11.97
N MET A 67 -22.15 4.37 12.91
CA MET A 67 -21.52 3.08 13.22
C MET A 67 -22.52 2.11 13.84
N ARG A 68 -23.38 2.60 14.74
CA ARG A 68 -24.46 1.81 15.35
C ARG A 68 -25.44 1.31 14.29
N LEU A 69 -25.88 2.19 13.39
CA LEU A 69 -26.77 1.82 12.28
C LEU A 69 -26.14 0.78 11.35
N TYR A 70 -24.84 0.89 11.07
CA TYR A 70 -24.12 -0.10 10.28
C TYR A 70 -24.02 -1.47 10.98
N LEU A 71 -23.77 -1.49 12.29
CA LEU A 71 -23.79 -2.73 13.09
C LEU A 71 -25.16 -3.41 13.02
N GLN A 72 -26.25 -2.65 13.16
CA GLN A 72 -27.61 -3.18 13.02
C GLN A 72 -27.90 -3.70 11.61
N ALA A 73 -27.53 -2.96 10.56
CA ALA A 73 -27.71 -3.39 9.18
C ALA A 73 -26.92 -4.66 8.83
N THR A 74 -25.87 -4.97 9.60
CA THR A 74 -25.05 -6.19 9.47
C THR A 74 -25.40 -7.24 10.53
N HIS A 75 -26.61 -7.17 11.11
CA HIS A 75 -27.17 -8.14 12.05
C HIS A 75 -26.40 -8.31 13.38
N ARG A 76 -25.70 -7.26 13.83
CA ARG A 76 -24.93 -7.23 15.09
C ARG A 76 -25.59 -6.30 16.12
N HIS A 77 -26.84 -6.59 16.44
CA HIS A 77 -27.68 -5.76 17.31
C HIS A 77 -27.15 -5.67 18.75
N ASP A 78 -26.68 -6.79 19.29
CA ASP A 78 -26.05 -6.89 20.60
C ASP A 78 -24.82 -5.99 20.75
N ILE A 79 -23.94 -6.00 19.75
CA ILE A 79 -22.76 -5.12 19.70
C ILE A 79 -23.21 -3.67 19.56
N ALA A 80 -24.20 -3.39 18.72
CA ALA A 80 -24.73 -2.03 18.53
C ALA A 80 -25.26 -1.43 19.85
N ASP A 81 -25.93 -2.23 20.67
CA ASP A 81 -26.43 -1.80 21.98
C ASP A 81 -25.28 -1.63 22.99
N ALA A 82 -24.29 -2.54 22.98
CA ALA A 82 -23.12 -2.47 23.85
C ALA A 82 -22.25 -1.23 23.56
N VAL A 83 -21.94 -0.93 22.29
CA VAL A 83 -21.14 0.25 21.94
C VAL A 83 -21.88 1.56 22.21
N ARG A 84 -23.21 1.56 22.07
CA ARG A 84 -24.03 2.72 22.44
C ARG A 84 -23.97 2.97 23.96
N PHE A 85 -24.08 1.90 24.75
CA PHE A 85 -23.96 1.99 26.20
C PHE A 85 -22.58 2.53 26.62
N ALA A 86 -21.51 2.06 25.99
CA ALA A 86 -20.13 2.49 26.26
C ALA A 86 -19.71 3.77 25.50
N SER A 87 -20.64 4.51 24.88
CA SER A 87 -20.31 5.58 23.94
C SER A 87 -19.47 6.73 24.53
N SER A 88 -19.54 6.97 25.84
CA SER A 88 -18.70 7.96 26.55
C SER A 88 -17.22 7.59 26.51
N GLU A 89 -16.89 6.29 26.58
CA GLU A 89 -15.51 5.77 26.59
C GLU A 89 -14.93 5.58 25.19
N LEU A 90 -15.75 5.78 24.15
CA LEU A 90 -15.39 5.57 22.74
C LEU A 90 -15.22 6.90 21.99
N ARG A 91 -14.94 7.97 22.73
CA ARG A 91 -14.63 9.31 22.25
C ARG A 91 -13.41 9.82 23.00
N ALA A 92 -12.69 10.78 22.41
CA ALA A 92 -11.63 11.47 23.11
C ALA A 92 -12.20 12.33 24.24
N ASP A 93 -11.38 12.54 25.27
CA ASP A 93 -11.67 13.47 26.35
C ASP A 93 -11.79 14.91 25.80
N GLU A 94 -12.58 15.76 26.46
CA GLU A 94 -12.83 17.14 25.99
C GLU A 94 -11.56 18.01 25.92
N ASP A 95 -10.55 17.71 26.74
CA ASP A 95 -9.27 18.40 26.81
C ASP A 95 -8.11 17.63 26.15
N ALA A 96 -8.43 16.63 25.31
CA ALA A 96 -7.44 15.86 24.56
C ALA A 96 -6.52 16.77 23.74
N GLN A 97 -5.21 16.56 23.89
CA GLN A 97 -4.19 17.32 23.19
C GLN A 97 -3.67 16.53 22.00
N TYR A 98 -3.57 17.19 20.84
CA TYR A 98 -3.04 16.61 19.61
C TYR A 98 -1.72 17.30 19.24
N ASP A 99 -0.69 16.53 18.90
CA ASP A 99 0.62 17.06 18.48
C ASP A 99 0.52 17.97 17.25
N ARG A 100 -0.47 17.71 16.38
CA ARG A 100 -0.77 18.48 15.18
C ARG A 100 -2.27 18.45 14.88
N ILE A 101 -2.85 19.62 14.64
CA ILE A 101 -4.26 19.78 14.24
C ILE A 101 -4.31 20.24 12.77
N ILE A 102 -5.21 19.63 11.99
CA ILE A 102 -5.46 20.00 10.59
C ILE A 102 -6.97 20.17 10.41
N ASP A 103 -7.39 21.38 10.07
CA ASP A 103 -8.80 21.71 9.83
C ASP A 103 -9.18 21.50 8.37
N ILE A 104 -10.24 20.71 8.12
CA ILE A 104 -10.83 20.52 6.78
C ILE A 104 -12.29 20.92 6.83
N ASN A 105 -12.62 22.03 6.15
CA ASN A 105 -14.01 22.46 6.00
C ASN A 105 -14.74 21.63 4.93
N LEU A 106 -15.58 20.69 5.36
CA LEU A 106 -16.35 19.81 4.47
C LEU A 106 -17.32 20.58 3.56
N SER A 107 -17.75 21.79 3.94
CA SER A 107 -18.69 22.60 3.16
C SER A 107 -18.05 23.25 1.94
N GLU A 108 -16.74 23.48 1.98
CA GLU A 108 -15.96 24.15 0.93
C GLU A 108 -15.21 23.15 0.03
N LEU A 109 -15.22 21.86 0.39
CA LEU A 109 -14.23 20.89 -0.09
C LEU A 109 -14.11 20.65 -1.60
N GLU A 110 -15.11 20.66 -2.47
CA GLU A 110 -15.00 20.20 -3.88
C GLU A 110 -14.41 18.77 -4.16
N PRO A 111 -14.74 18.13 -5.30
CA PRO A 111 -14.13 16.85 -5.68
C PRO A 111 -12.63 16.95 -5.96
N ILE A 112 -11.87 15.91 -5.61
CA ILE A 112 -10.41 15.87 -5.75
C ILE A 112 -9.98 14.56 -6.43
N ILE A 113 -9.04 14.67 -7.37
CA ILE A 113 -8.38 13.54 -8.03
C ILE A 113 -6.88 13.55 -7.69
N ASN A 114 -6.35 12.42 -7.21
CA ASN A 114 -4.94 12.30 -6.85
C ASN A 114 -4.17 11.46 -7.88
N GLY A 115 -2.92 11.85 -8.18
CA GLY A 115 -2.04 11.10 -9.08
C GLY A 115 -1.28 11.96 -10.08
N PRO A 116 -0.48 11.36 -10.99
CA PRO A 116 -0.67 9.99 -11.48
C PRO A 116 0.23 8.88 -10.88
N PHE A 117 1.27 9.23 -10.12
CA PHE A 117 2.27 8.24 -9.63
C PHE A 117 2.42 8.18 -8.11
N THR A 118 1.66 9.02 -7.40
CA THR A 118 1.69 9.11 -5.94
C THR A 118 0.31 9.49 -5.41
N PRO A 119 -0.12 8.93 -4.26
CA PRO A 119 -1.47 9.16 -3.75
C PRO A 119 -1.62 10.54 -3.09
N ASP A 120 -0.56 11.32 -2.93
CA ASP A 120 -0.57 12.65 -2.31
C ASP A 120 -0.53 13.81 -3.32
N LEU A 121 -0.38 13.56 -4.62
CA LEU A 121 -0.48 14.60 -5.65
C LEU A 121 -1.95 14.97 -5.85
N SER A 122 -2.47 15.82 -4.97
CA SER A 122 -3.88 16.16 -4.84
C SER A 122 -4.32 17.32 -5.72
N THR A 123 -5.15 17.05 -6.73
CA THR A 123 -5.64 18.05 -7.68
C THR A 123 -7.15 18.24 -7.54
N PRO A 124 -7.64 19.41 -7.10
CA PRO A 124 -9.06 19.73 -7.11
C PRO A 124 -9.63 19.70 -8.53
N ILE A 125 -10.88 19.26 -8.69
CA ILE A 125 -11.49 19.08 -10.02
C ILE A 125 -11.54 20.38 -10.82
N SER A 126 -11.72 21.53 -10.15
CA SER A 126 -11.69 22.85 -10.76
C SER A 126 -10.36 23.22 -11.43
N LYS A 127 -9.25 22.58 -11.02
CA LYS A 127 -7.89 22.83 -11.53
C LYS A 127 -7.34 21.68 -12.37
N LEU A 128 -8.11 20.61 -12.55
CA LEU A 128 -7.61 19.39 -13.18
C LEU A 128 -7.26 19.62 -14.64
N SER A 129 -8.08 20.34 -15.41
CA SER A 129 -7.81 20.60 -16.83
C SER A 129 -6.47 21.32 -17.02
N ASP A 130 -6.21 22.37 -16.24
CA ASP A 130 -4.96 23.13 -16.30
C ASP A 130 -3.75 22.24 -15.93
N ALA A 131 -3.90 21.37 -14.93
CA ALA A 131 -2.85 20.43 -14.52
C ALA A 131 -2.55 19.41 -15.62
N VAL A 132 -3.58 18.86 -16.27
CA VAL A 132 -3.44 17.91 -17.38
C VAL A 132 -2.66 18.54 -18.54
N ASP A 133 -3.01 19.78 -18.92
CA ASP A 133 -2.32 20.50 -19.99
C ASP A 133 -0.87 20.84 -19.63
N LYS A 134 -0.64 21.33 -18.41
CA LYS A 134 0.68 21.73 -17.93
C LYS A 134 1.65 20.55 -17.82
N GLU A 135 1.19 19.44 -17.26
CA GLU A 135 2.05 18.27 -16.97
C GLU A 135 2.09 17.27 -18.15
N GLY A 136 1.30 17.49 -19.20
CA GLY A 136 1.28 16.65 -20.40
C GLY A 136 0.80 15.23 -20.12
N TRP A 137 -0.18 15.07 -19.23
CA TRP A 137 -0.80 13.79 -18.95
C TRP A 137 -1.71 13.35 -20.12
N PRO A 138 -1.79 12.07 -20.46
CA PRO A 138 -2.71 11.61 -21.50
C PRO A 138 -4.16 11.95 -21.10
N LYS A 139 -4.85 12.70 -21.94
CA LYS A 139 -6.24 13.12 -21.71
C LYS A 139 -7.21 11.94 -21.83
N ASP A 140 -6.97 11.11 -22.84
CA ASP A 140 -7.82 9.96 -23.16
C ASP A 140 -7.70 8.90 -22.06
N LEU A 141 -8.82 8.69 -21.37
CA LEU A 141 -8.97 7.67 -20.36
C LEU A 141 -9.28 6.32 -21.04
N THR A 142 -8.50 5.32 -20.67
CA THR A 142 -8.56 3.98 -21.29
C THR A 142 -9.38 2.98 -20.48
N ALA A 143 -9.64 3.26 -19.20
CA ALA A 143 -10.47 2.43 -18.33
C ALA A 143 -10.99 3.21 -17.12
N GLY A 144 -12.13 2.78 -16.58
CA GLY A 144 -12.61 3.14 -15.25
C GLY A 144 -12.65 1.91 -14.35
N LEU A 145 -12.15 2.01 -13.11
CA LEU A 145 -12.18 0.91 -12.15
C LEU A 145 -12.80 1.38 -10.83
N ILE A 146 -13.98 0.87 -10.48
CA ILE A 146 -14.63 1.17 -9.19
C ILE A 146 -14.67 -0.05 -8.26
N GLY A 147 -14.63 0.20 -6.96
CA GLY A 147 -14.71 -0.83 -5.92
C GLY A 147 -13.43 -1.03 -5.13
N SER A 148 -12.96 -2.29 -5.04
CA SER A 148 -11.90 -2.73 -4.11
C SER A 148 -12.28 -2.49 -2.65
N CYS A 149 -11.38 -2.78 -1.70
CA CYS A 149 -11.63 -2.61 -0.27
C CYS A 149 -11.95 -1.15 0.14
N THR A 150 -11.45 -0.15 -0.60
CA THR A 150 -11.55 1.27 -0.22
C THR A 150 -12.93 1.87 -0.51
N ASN A 151 -13.54 1.54 -1.66
CA ASN A 151 -14.76 2.19 -2.14
C ASN A 151 -15.75 1.22 -2.83
N SER A 152 -16.03 0.09 -2.19
CA SER A 152 -17.01 -0.90 -2.67
C SER A 152 -18.21 -1.09 -1.76
N SER A 153 -18.49 -0.13 -0.87
CA SER A 153 -19.65 -0.23 0.01
C SER A 153 -20.96 -0.15 -0.78
N PHE A 154 -22.07 -0.54 -0.13
CA PHE A 154 -23.40 -0.39 -0.70
C PHE A 154 -23.67 1.05 -1.16
N GLN A 155 -23.27 2.02 -0.33
CA GLN A 155 -23.40 3.44 -0.63
C GLN A 155 -22.57 3.89 -1.83
N ASP A 156 -21.31 3.44 -1.92
CA ASP A 156 -20.42 3.80 -3.03
C ASP A 156 -21.00 3.34 -4.37
N MET A 157 -21.42 2.08 -4.43
CA MET A 157 -21.97 1.46 -5.63
C MET A 157 -23.34 2.03 -5.98
N SER A 158 -24.22 2.29 -5.00
CA SER A 158 -25.53 2.88 -5.26
C SER A 158 -25.42 4.30 -5.83
N ARG A 159 -24.47 5.11 -5.34
CA ARG A 159 -24.22 6.47 -5.86
C ARG A 159 -23.65 6.45 -7.28
N ALA A 160 -22.76 5.49 -7.58
CA ALA A 160 -22.26 5.30 -8.93
C ALA A 160 -23.38 4.83 -9.88
N ALA A 161 -24.22 3.88 -9.45
CA ALA A 161 -25.34 3.38 -10.24
C ALA A 161 -26.39 4.48 -10.53
N GLU A 162 -26.61 5.43 -9.62
CA GLU A 162 -27.50 6.56 -9.89
C GLU A 162 -26.96 7.48 -11.00
N LEU A 163 -25.66 7.76 -11.02
CA LEU A 163 -25.04 8.54 -12.11
C LEU A 163 -25.11 7.79 -13.44
N ALA A 164 -24.87 6.48 -13.41
CA ALA A 164 -25.06 5.63 -14.58
C ALA A 164 -26.47 5.75 -15.16
N LYS A 165 -27.51 5.63 -14.33
CA LYS A 165 -28.92 5.79 -14.74
C LYS A 165 -29.17 7.16 -15.37
N GLN A 166 -28.69 8.24 -14.75
CA GLN A 166 -28.86 9.59 -15.31
C GLN A 166 -28.30 9.69 -16.74
N ALA A 167 -27.12 9.13 -17.00
CA ALA A 167 -26.51 9.16 -18.32
C ALA A 167 -27.24 8.27 -19.34
N VAL A 168 -27.62 7.05 -18.94
CA VAL A 168 -28.36 6.11 -19.79
C VAL A 168 -29.75 6.65 -20.15
N ASP A 169 -30.46 7.25 -19.19
CA ASP A 169 -31.76 7.90 -19.43
C ASP A 169 -31.65 9.07 -20.42
N ALA A 170 -30.48 9.71 -20.48
CA ALA A 170 -30.15 10.74 -21.47
C ALA A 170 -29.65 10.17 -22.83
N GLY A 171 -29.65 8.84 -22.98
CA GLY A 171 -29.20 8.13 -24.19
C GLY A 171 -27.68 8.01 -24.33
N LEU A 172 -26.90 8.39 -23.32
CA LEU A 172 -25.44 8.27 -23.36
C LEU A 172 -25.01 6.82 -23.17
N GLN A 173 -23.87 6.47 -23.77
CA GLN A 173 -23.22 5.18 -23.63
C GLN A 173 -21.81 5.37 -23.07
N PRO A 174 -21.28 4.42 -22.29
CA PRO A 174 -19.88 4.45 -21.87
C PRO A 174 -18.95 4.51 -23.08
N LYS A 175 -17.95 5.40 -23.02
CA LYS A 175 -16.92 5.54 -24.05
C LYS A 175 -15.68 4.69 -23.78
N MET A 176 -15.52 4.22 -22.54
CA MET A 176 -14.43 3.35 -22.11
C MET A 176 -14.94 2.22 -21.20
N PRO A 177 -14.23 1.09 -21.08
CA PRO A 177 -14.65 -0.01 -20.23
C PRO A 177 -14.66 0.39 -18.75
N LEU A 178 -15.73 -0.02 -18.05
CA LEU A 178 -15.84 0.06 -16.59
C LEU A 178 -15.64 -1.33 -15.98
N PHE A 179 -14.77 -1.42 -14.98
CA PHE A 179 -14.59 -2.60 -14.14
C PHE A 179 -15.18 -2.33 -12.75
N VAL A 180 -15.99 -3.27 -12.24
CA VAL A 180 -16.68 -3.13 -10.96
C VAL A 180 -16.26 -4.27 -10.04
N SER A 181 -15.68 -3.95 -8.89
CA SER A 181 -15.20 -4.95 -7.91
C SER A 181 -15.92 -4.81 -6.57
N PRO A 182 -16.94 -5.62 -6.27
CA PRO A 182 -17.54 -5.66 -4.93
C PRO A 182 -16.49 -6.15 -3.90
N GLY A 183 -16.50 -5.57 -2.70
CA GLY A 183 -15.49 -5.88 -1.67
C GLY A 183 -15.72 -7.21 -0.95
N SER A 184 -16.92 -7.78 -1.03
CA SER A 184 -17.28 -9.04 -0.38
C SER A 184 -18.49 -9.69 -1.08
N GLU A 185 -18.69 -10.99 -0.84
CA GLU A 185 -19.88 -11.69 -1.33
C GLU A 185 -21.17 -11.13 -0.71
N GLN A 186 -21.13 -10.76 0.57
CA GLN A 186 -22.25 -10.08 1.25
C GLN A 186 -22.64 -8.80 0.53
N THR A 187 -21.67 -7.93 0.20
CA THR A 187 -21.95 -6.68 -0.50
C THR A 187 -22.43 -6.95 -1.93
N ARG A 188 -21.80 -7.89 -2.67
CA ARG A 188 -22.24 -8.28 -4.02
C ARG A 188 -23.71 -8.73 -4.02
N LYS A 189 -24.06 -9.67 -3.14
CA LYS A 189 -25.42 -10.21 -3.04
C LYS A 189 -26.42 -9.13 -2.64
N THR A 190 -26.08 -8.29 -1.66
CA THR A 190 -26.92 -7.16 -1.24
C THR A 190 -27.17 -6.18 -2.38
N LEU A 191 -26.13 -5.84 -3.16
CA LEU A 191 -26.27 -4.96 -4.34
C LEU A 191 -27.12 -5.58 -5.44
N GLN A 192 -27.04 -6.91 -5.61
CA GLN A 192 -27.88 -7.66 -6.55
C GLN A 192 -29.36 -7.60 -6.14
N GLU A 193 -29.66 -7.91 -4.89
CA GLU A 193 -31.02 -7.93 -4.33
C GLU A 193 -31.70 -6.54 -4.36
N ASN A 194 -30.91 -5.47 -4.35
CA ASN A 194 -31.40 -4.09 -4.43
C ASN A 194 -31.34 -3.51 -5.86
N GLY A 195 -31.09 -4.34 -6.88
CA GLY A 195 -31.07 -3.91 -8.29
C GLY A 195 -29.94 -2.95 -8.67
N VAL A 196 -28.94 -2.78 -7.82
CA VAL A 196 -27.79 -1.88 -8.07
C VAL A 196 -26.82 -2.53 -9.06
N LEU A 197 -26.55 -3.84 -8.94
CA LEU A 197 -25.67 -4.53 -9.89
C LEU A 197 -26.24 -4.59 -11.30
N GLN A 198 -27.56 -4.70 -11.43
CA GLN A 198 -28.23 -4.77 -12.73
C GLN A 198 -27.94 -3.53 -13.58
N VAL A 199 -27.80 -2.35 -12.96
CA VAL A 199 -27.41 -1.11 -13.66
C VAL A 199 -26.03 -1.22 -14.31
N PHE A 200 -25.07 -1.82 -13.62
CA PHE A 200 -23.73 -2.01 -14.16
C PHE A 200 -23.69 -3.08 -15.25
N GLU A 201 -24.51 -4.13 -15.11
CA GLU A 201 -24.68 -5.17 -16.13
C GLU A 201 -25.30 -4.58 -17.41
N GLU A 202 -26.34 -3.76 -17.29
CA GLU A 202 -26.99 -3.06 -18.41
C GLU A 202 -26.04 -2.07 -19.12
N LEU A 203 -25.11 -1.46 -18.38
CA LEU A 203 -24.02 -0.64 -18.95
C LEU A 203 -22.95 -1.45 -19.70
N GLY A 204 -22.99 -2.79 -19.65
CA GLY A 204 -21.91 -3.63 -20.19
C GLY A 204 -20.62 -3.58 -19.36
N SER A 205 -20.73 -3.25 -18.07
CA SER A 205 -19.58 -3.18 -17.17
C SER A 205 -19.04 -4.58 -16.89
N LYS A 206 -17.72 -4.69 -16.72
CA LYS A 206 -17.05 -5.93 -16.35
C LYS A 206 -17.10 -6.11 -14.84
N LEU A 207 -18.02 -6.95 -14.36
CA LEU A 207 -18.04 -7.37 -12.96
C LEU A 207 -16.84 -8.29 -12.68
N LEU A 208 -16.00 -7.87 -11.74
CA LEU A 208 -14.84 -8.64 -11.29
C LEU A 208 -15.21 -9.50 -10.09
N THR A 209 -14.42 -10.55 -9.85
CA THR A 209 -14.53 -11.37 -8.65
C THR A 209 -14.36 -10.52 -7.40
N ASN A 210 -15.03 -10.89 -6.30
CA ASN A 210 -14.94 -10.22 -4.99
C ASN A 210 -13.55 -10.45 -4.35
N ALA A 211 -12.53 -9.80 -4.91
CA ALA A 211 -11.12 -9.94 -4.55
C ALA A 211 -10.39 -8.63 -4.86
N CYS A 212 -9.12 -8.50 -4.44
CA CYS A 212 -8.32 -7.31 -4.72
C CYS A 212 -8.16 -7.03 -6.23
N GLY A 213 -8.02 -8.08 -7.04
CA GLY A 213 -7.94 -7.99 -8.51
C GLY A 213 -6.90 -6.95 -8.99
N PRO A 214 -7.30 -6.01 -9.87
CA PRO A 214 -6.39 -4.99 -10.38
C PRO A 214 -5.70 -4.15 -9.29
N CYS A 215 -6.32 -3.92 -8.12
CA CYS A 215 -5.76 -3.08 -7.06
C CYS A 215 -4.36 -3.54 -6.58
N CYS A 216 -4.07 -4.84 -6.67
CA CYS A 216 -2.77 -5.42 -6.31
C CYS A 216 -1.92 -5.86 -7.52
N GLY A 217 -2.30 -5.47 -8.73
CA GLY A 217 -1.61 -5.89 -9.96
C GLY A 217 -2.04 -7.26 -10.48
N SER A 218 -3.13 -7.83 -9.95
CA SER A 218 -3.73 -9.07 -10.46
C SER A 218 -4.74 -8.73 -11.56
N TRP A 219 -4.24 -8.12 -12.64
CA TRP A 219 -4.99 -7.81 -13.84
C TRP A 219 -4.18 -8.21 -15.06
N ASP A 220 -4.73 -9.14 -15.83
CA ASP A 220 -4.19 -9.47 -17.14
C ASP A 220 -4.74 -8.48 -18.17
N ARG A 221 -4.07 -7.33 -18.27
CA ARG A 221 -4.47 -6.25 -19.18
C ARG A 221 -3.97 -6.56 -20.59
N GLN A 222 -4.90 -6.79 -21.51
CA GLN A 222 -4.63 -7.26 -22.88
C GLN A 222 -5.04 -6.24 -23.96
N ASP A 223 -5.70 -5.14 -23.60
CA ASP A 223 -6.13 -4.08 -24.52
C ASP A 223 -4.99 -3.17 -24.99
N MET A 224 -3.78 -3.30 -24.42
CA MET A 224 -2.65 -2.43 -24.71
C MET A 224 -1.30 -3.12 -24.47
N GLU A 225 -0.31 -2.78 -25.30
CA GLU A 225 1.07 -3.22 -25.10
C GLU A 225 1.74 -2.53 -23.90
N LYS A 226 2.59 -3.26 -23.18
CA LYS A 226 3.36 -2.68 -22.07
C LYS A 226 4.35 -1.63 -22.59
N GLY A 227 4.44 -0.50 -21.89
CA GLY A 227 5.27 0.64 -22.25
C GLY A 227 4.51 1.76 -22.98
N VAL A 228 3.29 1.50 -23.45
CA VAL A 228 2.43 2.54 -24.04
C VAL A 228 1.95 3.49 -22.94
N LYS A 229 2.10 4.80 -23.17
CA LYS A 229 1.64 5.85 -22.26
C LYS A 229 0.13 5.99 -22.36
N ASN A 230 -0.58 5.84 -21.25
CA ASN A 230 -2.04 5.96 -21.16
C ASN A 230 -2.47 6.50 -19.79
N SER A 231 -3.73 6.93 -19.67
CA SER A 231 -4.35 7.28 -18.39
C SER A 231 -5.53 6.35 -18.10
N PHE A 232 -5.79 6.06 -16.83
CA PHE A 232 -7.06 5.52 -16.39
C PHE A 232 -7.41 6.00 -14.97
N LEU A 233 -8.70 5.93 -14.62
CA LEU A 233 -9.22 6.38 -13.33
C LEU A 233 -9.65 5.19 -12.47
N THR A 234 -9.39 5.27 -11.16
CA THR A 234 -9.81 4.23 -10.22
C THR A 234 -10.27 4.80 -8.88
N SER A 235 -11.17 4.09 -8.21
CA SER A 235 -11.57 4.36 -6.82
C SER A 235 -10.81 3.50 -5.80
N TYR A 236 -9.55 3.18 -6.08
CA TYR A 236 -8.68 2.47 -5.16
C TYR A 236 -7.86 3.47 -4.34
N ASN A 237 -6.88 2.98 -3.58
CA ASN A 237 -6.06 3.80 -2.69
C ASN A 237 -4.62 4.04 -3.19
N ARG A 238 -4.12 3.29 -4.17
CA ARG A 238 -2.72 3.35 -4.61
C ARG A 238 -2.57 3.42 -6.12
N ASN A 239 -1.68 4.32 -6.55
CA ASN A 239 -1.40 4.63 -7.95
C ASN A 239 0.12 4.67 -8.23
N PHE A 240 0.93 3.89 -7.50
CA PHE A 240 2.35 3.79 -7.80
C PHE A 240 2.57 3.24 -9.21
N THR A 241 3.71 3.61 -9.81
CA THR A 241 4.12 3.21 -11.17
C THR A 241 3.98 1.69 -11.38
N GLY A 242 3.24 1.29 -12.42
CA GLY A 242 3.02 -0.11 -12.80
C GLY A 242 2.23 -0.95 -11.80
N ARG A 243 1.61 -0.36 -10.77
CA ARG A 243 0.98 -1.10 -9.68
C ARG A 243 -0.22 -1.95 -10.09
N LEU A 244 -1.09 -1.44 -10.98
CA LEU A 244 -2.39 -2.05 -11.29
C LEU A 244 -2.34 -3.00 -12.51
N ASP A 245 -1.57 -2.65 -13.54
CA ASP A 245 -1.49 -3.39 -14.80
C ASP A 245 -0.06 -3.82 -15.17
N GLY A 246 0.93 -3.48 -14.33
CA GLY A 246 2.33 -3.80 -14.60
C GLY A 246 2.97 -2.95 -15.70
N ASN A 247 2.32 -1.88 -16.18
CA ASN A 247 2.86 -0.96 -17.18
C ASN A 247 3.41 0.31 -16.50
N PRO A 248 4.74 0.55 -16.51
CA PRO A 248 5.32 1.75 -15.90
C PRO A 248 4.89 3.07 -16.55
N ALA A 249 4.45 3.05 -17.82
CA ALA A 249 4.04 4.26 -18.54
C ALA A 249 2.60 4.71 -18.23
N THR A 250 1.85 3.90 -17.46
CA THR A 250 0.45 4.18 -17.15
C THR A 250 0.31 5.21 -16.04
N HIS A 251 -0.50 6.23 -16.32
CA HIS A 251 -0.86 7.31 -15.40
C HIS A 251 -2.15 6.91 -14.66
N ILE A 252 -2.04 6.67 -13.36
CA ILE A 252 -3.14 6.12 -12.56
C ILE A 252 -3.68 7.22 -11.64
N PHE A 253 -4.97 7.55 -11.81
CA PHE A 253 -5.61 8.59 -11.02
C PHE A 253 -6.61 8.00 -10.03
N LEU A 254 -6.53 8.45 -8.78
CA LEU A 254 -7.38 8.04 -7.66
C LEU A 254 -8.51 9.06 -7.49
N ALA A 255 -9.75 8.59 -7.57
CA ALA A 255 -10.93 9.43 -7.44
C ALA A 255 -12.06 8.66 -6.74
N SER A 256 -13.16 9.34 -6.44
CA SER A 256 -14.33 8.63 -5.90
C SER A 256 -15.03 7.78 -6.98
N PRO A 257 -15.78 6.73 -6.61
CA PRO A 257 -16.55 5.92 -7.56
C PRO A 257 -17.48 6.74 -8.45
N GLU A 258 -18.07 7.81 -7.90
CA GLU A 258 -18.95 8.71 -8.63
C GLU A 258 -18.20 9.50 -9.71
N MET A 259 -16.98 9.95 -9.40
CA MET A 259 -16.13 10.66 -10.34
C MET A 259 -15.64 9.74 -11.46
N VAL A 260 -15.24 8.51 -11.12
CA VAL A 260 -14.90 7.47 -12.11
C VAL A 260 -16.10 7.22 -13.03
N MET A 261 -17.29 7.00 -12.45
CA MET A 261 -18.51 6.75 -13.21
C MET A 261 -18.84 7.89 -14.15
N ALA A 262 -18.84 9.14 -13.70
CA ALA A 262 -19.17 10.28 -14.55
C ALA A 262 -18.20 10.40 -15.75
N LYS A 263 -16.91 10.12 -15.53
CA LYS A 263 -15.86 10.22 -16.55
C LYS A 263 -15.89 9.10 -17.59
N ILE A 264 -16.51 7.95 -17.32
CA ILE A 264 -16.60 6.88 -18.34
C ILE A 264 -17.44 7.30 -19.56
N PHE A 265 -18.35 8.27 -19.39
CA PHE A 265 -19.20 8.80 -20.46
C PHE A 265 -18.53 9.95 -21.24
N SER A 266 -17.48 10.56 -20.68
CA SER A 266 -16.75 11.65 -21.33
C SER A 266 -15.42 11.24 -21.93
N ASP A 267 -14.83 10.10 -21.49
CA ASP A 267 -13.47 9.59 -21.74
C ASP A 267 -12.29 10.58 -21.58
N ASP A 268 -12.58 11.84 -21.24
CA ASP A 268 -11.61 12.90 -21.03
C ASP A 268 -11.26 13.10 -19.54
N LEU A 269 -9.97 13.01 -19.22
CA LEU A 269 -9.43 13.34 -17.90
C LEU A 269 -9.67 14.81 -17.51
N SER A 270 -9.76 15.74 -18.45
CA SER A 270 -10.03 17.16 -18.18
C SER A 270 -11.50 17.48 -17.89
N PHE A 271 -12.44 16.61 -18.27
CA PHE A 271 -13.88 16.82 -18.07
C PHE A 271 -14.23 17.03 -16.58
N ASN A 272 -14.99 18.08 -16.26
CA ASN A 272 -15.48 18.34 -14.92
C ASN A 272 -17.00 18.05 -14.81
N PRO A 273 -17.40 16.89 -14.23
CA PRO A 273 -18.81 16.53 -14.08
C PRO A 273 -19.65 17.50 -13.24
N THR A 274 -19.02 18.42 -12.51
CA THR A 274 -19.72 19.37 -11.64
C THR A 274 -20.20 20.62 -12.37
N SER A 275 -19.61 20.94 -13.53
CA SER A 275 -19.88 22.16 -14.31
C SER A 275 -20.22 21.89 -15.77
N ASP A 276 -19.56 20.88 -16.36
CA ASP A 276 -19.52 20.71 -17.81
C ASP A 276 -20.74 19.90 -18.29
N SER A 277 -21.08 20.07 -19.57
CA SER A 277 -22.12 19.28 -20.23
C SER A 277 -21.52 18.24 -21.18
N ILE A 278 -22.26 17.17 -21.43
CA ILE A 278 -22.02 16.20 -22.48
C ILE A 278 -23.16 16.33 -23.49
N VAL A 279 -22.82 16.41 -24.77
CA VAL A 279 -23.84 16.43 -25.84
C VAL A 279 -24.41 15.02 -26.01
N THR A 280 -25.73 14.88 -25.88
CA THR A 280 -26.42 13.60 -26.07
C THR A 280 -26.53 13.22 -27.55
N PRO A 281 -26.86 11.95 -27.89
CA PRO A 281 -27.15 11.58 -29.28
C PRO A 281 -28.30 12.37 -29.91
N SER A 282 -29.22 12.92 -29.09
CA SER A 282 -30.29 13.81 -29.56
C SER A 282 -29.83 15.26 -29.82
N GLY A 283 -28.58 15.61 -29.52
CA GLY A 283 -28.03 16.95 -29.66
C GLY A 283 -28.36 17.90 -28.50
N SER A 284 -28.95 17.41 -27.41
CA SER A 284 -29.22 18.19 -26.20
C SER A 284 -28.04 18.16 -25.22
N ASP A 285 -27.93 19.20 -24.39
CA ASP A 285 -26.93 19.26 -23.32
C ASP A 285 -27.38 18.43 -22.10
N PHE A 286 -26.56 17.45 -21.72
CA PHE A 286 -26.71 16.68 -20.49
C PHE A 286 -25.71 17.15 -19.43
N ARG A 287 -26.18 17.34 -18.19
CA ARG A 287 -25.33 17.60 -17.02
C ARG A 287 -25.68 16.61 -15.91
N PHE A 288 -24.66 16.03 -15.31
CA PHE A 288 -24.84 15.16 -14.16
C PHE A 288 -25.36 15.95 -12.95
N LYS A 289 -26.34 15.38 -12.27
CA LYS A 289 -26.82 15.87 -10.98
C LYS A 289 -26.09 15.13 -9.86
N PRO A 290 -25.74 15.80 -8.74
CA PRO A 290 -25.12 15.13 -7.60
C PRO A 290 -25.95 13.92 -7.16
N PRO A 291 -25.37 12.71 -7.02
CA PRO A 291 -26.15 11.52 -6.72
C PRO A 291 -26.62 11.54 -5.26
N GLY A 292 -27.87 11.16 -5.05
CA GLY A 292 -28.49 10.85 -3.76
C GLY A 292 -28.63 9.34 -3.52
N GLY A 293 -27.54 8.64 -3.21
CA GLY A 293 -27.59 7.22 -2.84
C GLY A 293 -27.80 6.97 -1.34
N GLU A 294 -28.51 5.88 -1.01
CA GLU A 294 -28.70 5.38 0.35
C GLU A 294 -27.36 4.94 0.97
N ALA A 295 -27.18 5.20 2.27
CA ALA A 295 -25.97 4.81 2.98
C ALA A 295 -25.91 3.31 3.30
N LEU A 296 -27.07 2.69 3.50
CA LEU A 296 -27.25 1.30 3.90
C LEU A 296 -28.44 0.72 3.13
N PRO A 297 -28.47 -0.59 2.88
CA PRO A 297 -29.64 -1.26 2.31
C PRO A 297 -30.84 -1.17 3.28
N SER A 298 -32.02 -0.90 2.72
CA SER A 298 -33.27 -0.75 3.49
C SER A 298 -33.66 -2.00 4.31
N HIS A 299 -33.31 -3.19 3.83
CA HIS A 299 -33.62 -4.47 4.47
C HIS A 299 -32.41 -5.10 5.19
N GLY A 300 -31.34 -4.34 5.41
CA GLY A 300 -30.08 -4.87 5.92
C GLY A 300 -29.26 -5.63 4.87
N TYR A 301 -28.08 -6.09 5.26
CA TYR A 301 -27.17 -6.83 4.39
C TYR A 301 -27.59 -8.30 4.26
N ALA A 302 -27.39 -8.87 3.08
CA ALA A 302 -27.67 -10.29 2.82
C ALA A 302 -26.79 -11.20 3.70
N ASN A 303 -27.34 -12.35 4.12
CA ASN A 303 -26.53 -13.41 4.74
C ASN A 303 -25.75 -14.17 3.65
N THR A 304 -24.45 -14.31 3.88
CA THR A 304 -23.54 -15.07 3.02
C THR A 304 -22.62 -16.00 3.79
N ASP A 305 -23.05 -16.51 4.95
CA ASP A 305 -22.21 -17.35 5.82
C ASP A 305 -21.78 -18.65 5.12
N TYR A 306 -22.48 -19.06 4.04
CA TYR A 306 -22.10 -20.17 3.18
C TYR A 306 -20.70 -20.04 2.55
N VAL A 307 -20.10 -18.85 2.50
CA VAL A 307 -18.71 -18.69 2.02
C VAL A 307 -17.66 -18.97 3.09
N TYR A 308 -18.08 -19.14 4.35
CA TYR A 308 -17.19 -19.43 5.48
C TYR A 308 -17.27 -20.91 5.84
N SER A 309 -16.10 -21.52 6.05
CA SER A 309 -15.98 -22.87 6.60
C SER A 309 -15.31 -22.78 7.97
N PRO A 310 -16.02 -23.09 9.07
CA PRO A 310 -15.43 -23.06 10.40
C PRO A 310 -14.38 -24.18 10.55
N PRO A 311 -13.39 -24.03 11.43
CA PRO A 311 -12.50 -25.12 11.79
C PRO A 311 -13.30 -26.28 12.41
N PRO A 312 -12.86 -27.55 12.25
CA PRO A 312 -13.49 -28.68 12.90
C PRO A 312 -13.60 -28.47 14.42
N SER A 313 -14.78 -28.74 14.98
CA SER A 313 -15.04 -28.62 16.43
C SER A 313 -14.37 -29.73 17.26
N THR A 314 -14.04 -30.86 16.64
CA THR A 314 -13.34 -32.02 17.24
C THR A 314 -12.24 -32.52 16.30
N GLY A 315 -11.24 -33.23 16.85
CA GLY A 315 -10.16 -33.83 16.03
C GLY A 315 -9.19 -32.81 15.42
N ARG A 316 -9.15 -31.56 15.92
CA ARG A 316 -8.25 -30.52 15.40
C ARG A 316 -6.76 -30.91 15.53
N ASN A 317 -6.43 -31.70 16.54
CA ASN A 317 -5.10 -32.27 16.79
C ASN A 317 -4.73 -33.39 15.80
N GLU A 318 -5.68 -33.92 15.03
CA GLU A 318 -5.47 -34.98 14.02
C GLU A 318 -5.28 -34.40 12.61
N VAL A 319 -5.46 -33.09 12.44
CA VAL A 319 -5.27 -32.41 11.15
C VAL A 319 -3.77 -32.37 10.82
N ASP A 320 -3.37 -33.15 9.82
CA ASP A 320 -2.02 -33.13 9.29
C ASP A 320 -1.90 -32.13 8.11
N VAL A 321 -0.96 -31.19 8.21
CA VAL A 321 -0.67 -30.19 7.18
C VAL A 321 0.59 -30.58 6.42
N GLN A 322 0.40 -31.19 5.26
CA GLN A 322 1.50 -31.68 4.44
C GLN A 322 1.95 -30.62 3.40
N ILE A 323 3.25 -30.41 3.32
CA ILE A 323 3.89 -29.56 2.31
C ILE A 323 4.84 -30.45 1.51
N ALA A 324 4.52 -30.69 0.24
CA ALA A 324 5.36 -31.49 -0.65
C ALA A 324 6.72 -30.81 -0.88
N GLU A 325 7.81 -31.57 -0.79
CA GLU A 325 9.19 -31.06 -0.98
C GLU A 325 9.43 -30.50 -2.39
N THR A 326 8.73 -31.05 -3.40
CA THR A 326 8.79 -30.61 -4.80
C THR A 326 7.82 -29.46 -5.12
N SER A 327 7.08 -28.96 -4.12
CA SER A 327 6.12 -27.88 -4.34
C SER A 327 6.81 -26.61 -4.80
N LYS A 328 6.34 -26.05 -5.91
CA LYS A 328 6.80 -24.74 -6.40
C LYS A 328 6.09 -23.57 -5.72
N ARG A 329 5.08 -23.83 -4.88
CA ARG A 329 4.17 -22.84 -4.28
C ARG A 329 4.37 -22.64 -2.78
N LEU A 330 4.68 -23.72 -2.07
CA LEU A 330 4.85 -23.75 -0.62
C LEU A 330 6.20 -24.37 -0.29
N GLN A 331 6.94 -23.78 0.64
CA GLN A 331 8.24 -24.24 1.11
C GLN A 331 8.28 -24.11 2.63
N ARG A 332 8.78 -25.14 3.33
CA ARG A 332 9.07 -25.00 4.77
C ARG A 332 10.19 -23.97 4.95
N LEU A 333 10.00 -23.03 5.86
CA LEU A 333 11.05 -22.06 6.20
C LEU A 333 12.15 -22.78 6.99
N ALA A 334 13.39 -22.65 6.50
CA ALA A 334 14.56 -23.01 7.28
C ALA A 334 14.87 -21.86 8.26
N PRO A 335 15.28 -22.16 9.52
CA PRO A 335 15.79 -21.13 10.43
C PRO A 335 16.95 -20.37 9.78
N PHE A 336 16.99 -19.05 9.99
CA PHE A 336 18.15 -18.27 9.54
C PHE A 336 19.33 -18.50 10.49
N GLU A 337 20.56 -18.41 9.97
CA GLU A 337 21.75 -18.53 10.80
C GLU A 337 21.84 -17.42 11.86
N PRO A 338 22.14 -17.74 13.13
CA PRO A 338 22.44 -16.75 14.17
C PRO A 338 23.61 -15.85 13.78
N TRP A 339 23.72 -14.69 14.44
CA TRP A 339 24.88 -13.83 14.29
C TRP A 339 26.15 -14.55 14.81
N HIS A 340 27.23 -14.48 14.05
CA HIS A 340 28.49 -15.19 14.32
C HIS A 340 29.33 -14.60 15.45
N GLY A 341 28.88 -13.52 16.08
CA GLY A 341 29.53 -12.93 17.27
C GLY A 341 30.62 -11.89 16.97
N GLU A 342 30.95 -11.66 15.70
CA GLU A 342 31.97 -10.70 15.26
C GLU A 342 31.37 -9.58 14.40
N ASP A 343 32.18 -8.56 14.15
CA ASP A 343 31.84 -7.46 13.24
C ASP A 343 31.61 -7.95 11.79
N PHE A 344 30.89 -7.16 11.00
CA PHE A 344 30.72 -7.44 9.57
C PHE A 344 31.77 -6.65 8.80
N GLU A 345 32.77 -7.32 8.23
CA GLU A 345 33.84 -6.68 7.50
C GLU A 345 33.68 -6.81 5.98
N ASN A 346 34.18 -5.83 5.24
CA ASN A 346 34.34 -5.87 3.78
C ASN A 346 33.04 -6.25 3.03
N CYS A 347 31.89 -5.77 3.50
CA CYS A 347 30.60 -6.00 2.87
C CYS A 347 30.55 -5.30 1.51
N ALA A 348 30.00 -6.00 0.50
CA ALA A 348 29.68 -5.39 -0.78
C ALA A 348 28.42 -4.52 -0.67
N ILE A 349 28.33 -3.44 -1.43
CA ILE A 349 27.08 -2.72 -1.63
C ILE A 349 26.37 -3.38 -2.81
N LEU A 350 25.25 -4.07 -2.55
CA LEU A 350 24.48 -4.73 -3.61
C LEU A 350 23.85 -3.67 -4.54
N ILE A 351 23.24 -2.65 -3.94
CA ILE A 351 22.65 -1.52 -4.66
C ILE A 351 22.61 -0.29 -3.76
N LYS A 352 22.94 0.87 -4.34
CA LYS A 352 22.60 2.19 -3.80
C LYS A 352 21.35 2.68 -4.51
N VAL A 353 20.27 2.85 -3.77
CA VAL A 353 18.95 3.16 -4.34
C VAL A 353 18.73 4.66 -4.41
N GLN A 354 18.40 5.15 -5.60
CA GLN A 354 18.06 6.56 -5.82
C GLN A 354 16.56 6.81 -5.58
N GLY A 355 16.24 7.77 -4.72
CA GLY A 355 14.87 8.25 -4.54
C GLY A 355 13.93 7.20 -3.93
N LYS A 356 12.68 7.20 -4.39
CA LYS A 356 11.58 6.43 -3.76
C LYS A 356 11.74 4.92 -3.94
N CYS A 357 11.92 4.20 -2.83
CA CYS A 357 11.95 2.74 -2.81
C CYS A 357 10.80 2.16 -1.98
N THR A 358 9.70 1.75 -2.65
CA THR A 358 8.56 1.12 -1.99
C THR A 358 8.78 -0.38 -1.82
N THR A 359 7.98 -1.03 -0.98
CA THR A 359 7.92 -2.50 -0.93
C THR A 359 7.54 -3.16 -2.25
N ASP A 360 6.89 -2.45 -3.18
CA ASP A 360 6.66 -2.94 -4.55
C ASP A 360 7.92 -2.86 -5.42
N HIS A 361 8.88 -1.98 -5.10
CA HIS A 361 10.21 -1.98 -5.72
C HIS A 361 11.10 -3.10 -5.16
N ILE A 362 10.96 -3.41 -3.87
CA ILE A 362 11.72 -4.47 -3.18
C ILE A 362 11.19 -5.87 -3.51
N THR A 363 9.87 -6.06 -3.50
CA THR A 363 9.22 -7.35 -3.77
C THR A 363 7.91 -7.12 -4.54
N PRO A 364 8.00 -6.98 -5.88
CA PRO A 364 6.85 -6.70 -6.72
C PRO A 364 5.71 -7.71 -6.53
N ALA A 365 4.49 -7.24 -6.81
CA ALA A 365 3.25 -8.00 -6.71
C ALA A 365 2.96 -8.83 -7.99
N GLY A 366 1.69 -8.89 -8.40
CA GLY A 366 1.26 -9.48 -9.66
C GLY A 366 1.62 -10.97 -9.77
N PRO A 367 2.41 -11.39 -10.77
CA PRO A 367 2.74 -12.81 -10.98
C PRO A 367 3.47 -13.44 -9.79
N TRP A 368 4.17 -12.64 -8.98
CA TRP A 368 4.91 -13.11 -7.82
C TRP A 368 4.03 -13.55 -6.66
N PHE A 369 2.72 -13.24 -6.66
CA PHE A 369 1.78 -13.79 -5.67
C PHE A 369 1.74 -15.31 -5.68
N ALA A 370 2.03 -15.94 -6.82
CA ALA A 370 2.16 -17.39 -6.92
C ALA A 370 3.20 -17.95 -5.94
N TYR A 371 4.26 -17.21 -5.62
CA TYR A 371 5.39 -17.71 -4.84
C TYR A 371 5.42 -17.22 -3.39
N ARG A 372 4.35 -16.59 -2.87
CA ARG A 372 4.30 -16.06 -1.50
C ARG A 372 4.60 -17.09 -0.41
N GLY A 373 4.26 -18.35 -0.62
CA GLY A 373 4.56 -19.44 0.31
C GLY A 373 5.90 -20.12 0.07
N HIS A 374 6.69 -19.68 -0.92
CA HIS A 374 7.96 -20.30 -1.30
C HIS A 374 9.08 -19.25 -1.35
N LEU A 375 9.82 -19.12 -0.23
CA LEU A 375 10.84 -18.08 -0.05
C LEU A 375 11.93 -18.12 -1.13
N GLY A 376 12.41 -19.32 -1.50
CA GLY A 376 13.43 -19.47 -2.54
C GLY A 376 13.02 -18.89 -3.91
N ASN A 377 11.79 -19.17 -4.36
CA ASN A 377 11.27 -18.72 -5.65
C ASN A 377 10.92 -17.24 -5.64
N ILE A 378 10.26 -16.74 -4.59
CA ILE A 378 9.89 -15.32 -4.53
C ILE A 378 11.13 -14.42 -4.41
N SER A 379 12.23 -14.91 -3.85
CA SER A 379 13.49 -14.15 -3.78
C SER A 379 14.09 -13.81 -5.16
N ASN A 380 13.61 -14.40 -6.26
CA ASN A 380 13.97 -13.99 -7.62
C ASN A 380 13.40 -12.62 -8.03
N ASN A 381 12.64 -11.95 -7.16
CA ASN A 381 12.14 -10.60 -7.40
C ASN A 381 12.71 -9.54 -6.45
N THR A 382 13.74 -9.90 -5.68
CA THR A 382 14.35 -8.98 -4.71
C THR A 382 14.93 -7.76 -5.41
N LEU A 383 14.40 -6.59 -5.08
CA LEU A 383 14.85 -5.25 -5.53
C LEU A 383 14.82 -5.03 -7.06
N ILE A 384 14.07 -5.83 -7.82
CA ILE A 384 14.00 -5.68 -9.28
C ILE A 384 13.28 -4.40 -9.72
N GLY A 385 12.58 -3.70 -8.84
CA GLY A 385 11.95 -2.41 -9.14
C GLY A 385 12.73 -1.21 -8.60
N ALA A 386 13.86 -1.42 -7.91
CA ALA A 386 14.66 -0.34 -7.35
C ALA A 386 15.54 0.32 -8.42
N VAL A 387 15.66 1.65 -8.35
CA VAL A 387 16.51 2.43 -9.25
C VAL A 387 17.93 2.48 -8.70
N ASN A 388 18.90 2.02 -9.47
CA ASN A 388 20.31 2.09 -9.13
C ASN A 388 20.83 3.53 -9.29
N ALA A 389 21.34 4.12 -8.22
CA ALA A 389 21.88 5.48 -8.21
C ALA A 389 23.12 5.68 -9.08
N GLU A 390 23.86 4.61 -9.41
CA GLU A 390 25.03 4.68 -10.29
C GLU A 390 24.64 4.90 -11.75
N THR A 391 23.63 4.16 -12.21
CA THR A 391 23.31 4.03 -13.64
C THR A 391 21.96 4.64 -14.01
N GLY A 392 21.11 4.96 -13.03
CA GLY A 392 19.71 5.35 -13.22
C GLY A 392 18.81 4.21 -13.71
N LYS A 393 19.32 2.98 -13.80
CA LYS A 393 18.59 1.82 -14.34
C LYS A 393 17.92 0.99 -13.24
N VAL A 394 16.90 0.25 -13.64
CA VAL A 394 16.13 -0.66 -12.79
C VAL A 394 16.59 -2.10 -13.05
N ASN A 395 16.72 -2.90 -11.98
CA ASN A 395 17.18 -4.30 -12.02
C ASN A 395 18.54 -4.53 -12.73
N GLN A 396 19.46 -3.57 -12.64
CA GLN A 396 20.81 -3.71 -13.17
C GLN A 396 21.82 -3.15 -12.18
N VAL A 397 22.75 -4.01 -11.77
CA VAL A 397 23.85 -3.69 -10.86
C VAL A 397 25.14 -4.36 -11.32
N LYS A 398 26.27 -3.79 -10.93
CA LYS A 398 27.56 -4.42 -11.12
C LYS A 398 27.83 -5.46 -10.06
N ASN A 399 28.11 -6.70 -10.47
CA ASN A 399 28.62 -7.73 -9.58
C ASN A 399 30.09 -7.43 -9.27
N TRP A 400 30.35 -6.86 -8.09
CA TRP A 400 31.72 -6.53 -7.65
C TRP A 400 32.68 -7.72 -7.40
N LEU A 401 32.23 -8.98 -7.53
CA LEU A 401 33.13 -10.14 -7.52
C LEU A 401 33.64 -10.48 -8.93
N THR A 402 32.82 -10.30 -9.96
CA THR A 402 33.17 -10.63 -11.36
C THR A 402 33.52 -9.39 -12.19
N GLY A 403 33.02 -8.22 -11.80
CA GLY A 403 33.13 -6.97 -12.54
C GLY A 403 32.05 -6.79 -13.63
N GLU A 404 31.14 -7.74 -13.79
CA GLU A 404 30.11 -7.75 -14.83
C GLU A 404 28.79 -7.13 -14.38
N GLU A 405 28.01 -6.59 -15.31
CA GLU A 405 26.64 -6.13 -15.06
C GLU A 405 25.68 -7.32 -15.03
N ALA A 406 24.81 -7.38 -14.03
CA ALA A 406 23.82 -8.44 -13.86
C ALA A 406 22.53 -7.92 -13.20
N ASP A 407 21.50 -8.78 -13.13
CA ASP A 407 20.30 -8.47 -12.36
C ASP A 407 20.55 -8.52 -10.85
N VAL A 408 19.69 -7.84 -10.09
CA VAL A 408 19.88 -7.68 -8.63
C VAL A 408 19.76 -9.03 -7.89
N PRO A 409 18.70 -9.85 -8.11
CA PRO A 409 18.60 -11.16 -7.48
C PRO A 409 19.76 -12.11 -7.81
N GLY A 410 20.19 -12.16 -9.07
CA GLY A 410 21.30 -12.98 -9.53
C GLY A 410 22.62 -12.58 -8.85
N THR A 411 22.89 -11.28 -8.76
CA THR A 411 24.06 -10.76 -8.05
C THR A 411 24.03 -11.10 -6.57
N ALA A 412 22.88 -10.94 -5.91
CA ALA A 412 22.72 -11.28 -4.50
C ALA A 412 22.92 -12.78 -4.23
N ARG A 413 22.48 -13.66 -5.15
CA ARG A 413 22.76 -15.10 -5.08
C ARG A 413 24.24 -15.41 -5.22
N ALA A 414 24.92 -14.79 -6.19
CA ALA A 414 26.37 -14.95 -6.37
C ALA A 414 27.14 -14.53 -5.11
N TYR A 415 26.73 -13.44 -4.45
CA TYR A 415 27.31 -13.03 -3.17
C TYR A 415 27.06 -14.06 -2.07
N LYS A 416 25.83 -14.57 -1.95
CA LYS A 416 25.51 -15.63 -0.98
C LYS A 416 26.35 -16.89 -1.21
N GLU A 417 26.47 -17.35 -2.45
CA GLU A 417 27.27 -18.54 -2.81
C GLU A 417 28.76 -18.36 -2.49
N ALA A 418 29.27 -17.14 -2.68
CA ALA A 418 30.64 -16.77 -2.31
C ALA A 418 30.83 -16.45 -0.82
N SER A 419 29.78 -16.57 0.02
CA SER A 419 29.79 -16.12 1.42
C SER A 419 30.21 -14.64 1.59
N GLN A 420 29.96 -13.80 0.58
CA GLN A 420 30.22 -12.37 0.60
C GLN A 420 29.04 -11.65 1.27
N PRO A 421 29.19 -11.08 2.47
CA PRO A 421 28.14 -10.28 3.08
C PRO A 421 27.90 -9.02 2.25
N TRP A 422 26.66 -8.55 2.23
CA TRP A 422 26.30 -7.35 1.50
C TRP A 422 25.25 -6.50 2.21
N VAL A 423 25.21 -5.23 1.81
CA VAL A 423 24.32 -4.20 2.34
C VAL A 423 23.56 -3.48 1.23
N VAL A 424 22.48 -2.79 1.60
CA VAL A 424 21.76 -1.85 0.73
C VAL A 424 21.90 -0.44 1.29
N ILE A 425 22.14 0.52 0.41
CA ILE A 425 22.10 1.95 0.74
C ILE A 425 20.80 2.53 0.18
N GLY A 426 19.92 3.03 1.04
CA GLY A 426 18.61 3.56 0.70
C GLY A 426 18.49 5.06 0.92
N ASP A 427 17.56 5.68 0.20
CA ASP A 427 17.19 7.10 0.37
C ASP A 427 16.15 7.29 1.49
N HIS A 428 15.35 8.36 1.45
CA HIS A 428 14.26 8.58 2.41
C HIS A 428 13.10 7.57 2.29
N ASN A 429 12.48 7.27 3.44
CA ASN A 429 11.27 6.46 3.58
C ASN A 429 11.38 5.08 2.89
N TYR A 430 12.55 4.44 3.01
CA TYR A 430 12.83 3.15 2.40
C TYR A 430 11.85 2.07 2.89
N GLY A 431 11.24 1.34 1.94
CA GLY A 431 10.24 0.32 2.21
C GLY A 431 8.82 0.84 2.42
N GLU A 432 8.48 2.00 1.84
CA GLU A 432 7.11 2.56 1.87
C GLU A 432 6.07 1.58 1.29
N GLY A 433 4.84 1.63 1.80
CA GLY A 433 3.68 1.00 1.15
C GLY A 433 3.17 -0.27 1.81
N SER A 434 3.23 -1.41 1.12
CA SER A 434 2.61 -2.67 1.55
C SER A 434 3.36 -3.29 2.73
N SER A 435 2.64 -3.97 3.64
CA SER A 435 3.19 -4.59 4.86
C SER A 435 3.98 -5.89 4.63
N ARG A 436 4.29 -6.24 3.38
CA ARG A 436 4.87 -7.52 2.97
C ARG A 436 6.19 -7.81 3.70
N GLU A 437 6.18 -8.80 4.58
CA GLU A 437 7.41 -9.25 5.26
C GLU A 437 8.43 -9.88 4.31
N HIS A 438 8.00 -10.32 3.11
CA HIS A 438 8.91 -10.79 2.07
C HIS A 438 9.96 -9.74 1.69
N ALA A 439 9.65 -8.44 1.81
CA ALA A 439 10.62 -7.37 1.58
C ALA A 439 11.81 -7.42 2.56
N ALA A 440 11.65 -8.08 3.72
CA ALA A 440 12.71 -8.34 4.68
C ALA A 440 13.26 -9.77 4.60
N LEU A 441 12.39 -10.76 4.40
CA LEU A 441 12.79 -12.17 4.28
C LEU A 441 13.71 -12.40 3.07
N GLN A 442 13.45 -11.76 1.93
CA GLN A 442 14.22 -12.02 0.72
C GLN A 442 15.65 -11.48 0.79
N PRO A 443 15.90 -10.21 1.20
CA PRO A 443 17.27 -9.75 1.45
C PRO A 443 17.99 -10.65 2.45
N ARG A 444 17.33 -11.01 3.57
CA ARG A 444 17.91 -11.89 4.58
C ARG A 444 18.26 -13.27 4.03
N TYR A 445 17.35 -13.87 3.27
CA TYR A 445 17.54 -15.15 2.60
C TYR A 445 18.71 -15.12 1.60
N LEU A 446 18.94 -13.98 0.95
CA LEU A 446 20.00 -13.78 -0.03
C LEU A 446 21.32 -13.28 0.57
N GLY A 447 21.46 -13.26 1.91
CA GLY A 447 22.74 -12.94 2.57
C GLY A 447 22.96 -11.46 2.91
N CYS A 448 21.91 -10.64 2.89
CA CYS A 448 21.98 -9.28 3.41
C CYS A 448 22.32 -9.30 4.90
N VAL A 449 23.14 -8.36 5.35
CA VAL A 449 23.45 -8.18 6.78
C VAL A 449 22.88 -6.87 7.35
N ALA A 450 22.79 -5.83 6.52
CA ALA A 450 22.26 -4.54 6.94
C ALA A 450 21.63 -3.75 5.79
N ILE A 451 20.65 -2.93 6.14
CA ILE A 451 20.14 -1.87 5.27
C ILE A 451 20.43 -0.54 5.94
N MET A 452 21.06 0.37 5.20
CA MET A 452 21.41 1.72 5.65
C MET A 452 20.61 2.72 4.85
N ALA A 453 19.75 3.53 5.49
CA ALA A 453 18.89 4.47 4.76
C ALA A 453 18.83 5.83 5.45
N LYS A 454 18.42 6.88 4.73
CA LYS A 454 18.16 8.19 5.38
C LYS A 454 16.99 8.07 6.35
N SER A 455 15.95 7.33 5.97
CA SER A 455 14.85 6.95 6.85
C SER A 455 14.12 5.71 6.33
N PHE A 456 13.34 5.06 7.20
CA PHE A 456 12.57 3.84 6.89
C PHE A 456 11.08 4.05 7.12
N ALA A 457 10.26 3.32 6.36
CA ALA A 457 8.86 3.14 6.69
C ALA A 457 8.70 2.19 7.90
N ARG A 458 7.80 2.53 8.83
CA ARG A 458 7.63 1.86 10.14
C ARG A 458 7.50 0.33 10.07
N ILE A 459 6.59 -0.16 9.22
CA ILE A 459 6.30 -1.60 9.12
C ILE A 459 7.50 -2.34 8.54
N HIS A 460 8.14 -1.76 7.52
CA HIS A 460 9.30 -2.38 6.89
C HIS A 460 10.50 -2.44 7.85
N GLU A 461 10.79 -1.36 8.59
CA GLU A 461 11.82 -1.35 9.64
C GLU A 461 11.57 -2.47 10.68
N THR A 462 10.32 -2.65 11.09
CA THR A 462 9.94 -3.74 12.02
C THR A 462 10.18 -5.13 11.42
N ASN A 463 9.79 -5.33 10.16
CA ASN A 463 9.98 -6.59 9.46
C ASN A 463 11.47 -6.94 9.32
N LEU A 464 12.32 -5.97 8.95
CA LEU A 464 13.77 -6.16 8.85
C LEU A 464 14.37 -6.64 10.18
N LYS A 465 14.02 -5.98 11.28
CA LYS A 465 14.44 -6.36 12.64
C LYS A 465 13.96 -7.75 13.02
N LYS A 466 12.71 -8.10 12.70
CA LYS A 466 12.15 -9.45 12.95
C LYS A 466 12.93 -10.54 12.21
N GLN A 467 13.47 -10.26 11.03
CA GLN A 467 14.30 -11.19 10.26
C GLN A 467 15.80 -11.10 10.59
N GLY A 468 16.18 -10.40 11.67
CA GLY A 468 17.57 -10.32 12.13
C GLY A 468 18.49 -9.49 11.25
N LEU A 469 17.96 -8.55 10.46
CA LEU A 469 18.75 -7.56 9.73
C LEU A 469 18.98 -6.31 10.56
N LEU A 470 20.16 -5.70 10.41
CA LEU A 470 20.45 -4.39 11.00
C LEU A 470 19.79 -3.27 10.17
N THR A 471 18.98 -2.44 10.83
CA THR A 471 18.36 -1.24 10.25
C THR A 471 19.09 0.00 10.75
N LEU A 472 19.92 0.61 9.90
CA LEU A 472 20.81 1.71 10.27
C LEU A 472 20.40 2.99 9.55
N LYS A 473 20.33 4.11 10.29
CA LYS A 473 19.90 5.42 9.78
C LYS A 473 21.06 6.40 9.77
N PHE A 474 21.25 7.11 8.66
CA PHE A 474 22.29 8.14 8.58
C PHE A 474 22.06 9.22 9.66
N VAL A 475 23.06 9.46 10.51
CA VAL A 475 23.04 10.59 11.45
C VAL A 475 23.18 11.91 10.69
N LYS A 476 24.05 11.93 9.67
CA LYS A 476 24.20 13.03 8.73
C LYS A 476 23.76 12.55 7.35
N GLU A 477 22.63 13.04 6.86
CA GLU A 477 22.10 12.60 5.56
C GLU A 477 23.07 12.84 4.39
N SER A 478 23.97 13.82 4.50
CA SER A 478 25.04 14.08 3.52
C SER A 478 26.01 12.91 3.35
N ASP A 479 26.10 12.01 4.33
CA ASP A 479 26.96 10.82 4.25
C ASP A 479 26.48 9.82 3.19
N TYR A 480 25.18 9.86 2.85
CA TYR A 480 24.64 9.10 1.72
C TYR A 480 25.37 9.44 0.41
N GLU A 481 25.70 10.72 0.17
CA GLU A 481 26.37 11.14 -1.07
C GLU A 481 27.85 10.76 -1.10
N ARG A 482 28.47 10.57 0.07
CA ARG A 482 29.88 10.21 0.20
C ARG A 482 30.17 8.75 -0.12
N ILE A 483 29.14 7.89 -0.16
CA ILE A 483 29.27 6.46 -0.40
C ILE A 483 29.08 6.17 -1.90
N SER A 484 30.10 5.56 -2.53
CA SER A 484 30.02 5.04 -3.88
C SER A 484 29.56 3.57 -3.87
N PRO A 485 28.77 3.10 -4.86
CA PRO A 485 28.38 1.69 -4.98
C PRO A 485 29.57 0.71 -5.05
N SER A 486 30.74 1.18 -5.48
CA SER A 486 31.96 0.39 -5.55
C SER A 486 32.67 0.24 -4.20
N ASP A 487 32.31 1.03 -3.19
CA ASP A 487 32.98 1.04 -1.89
C ASP A 487 32.69 -0.26 -1.11
N ARG A 488 33.54 -0.56 -0.13
CA ARG A 488 33.37 -1.67 0.81
C ARG A 488 33.00 -1.16 2.18
N ILE A 489 32.11 -1.87 2.86
CA ILE A 489 31.50 -1.43 4.10
C ILE A 489 31.87 -2.39 5.23
N SER A 490 32.43 -1.86 6.32
CA SER A 490 32.61 -2.61 7.57
C SER A 490 31.74 -2.00 8.67
N ILE A 491 30.91 -2.82 9.32
CA ILE A 491 30.04 -2.42 10.42
C ILE A 491 30.69 -2.92 11.71
N VAL A 492 31.18 -1.99 12.53
CA VAL A 492 32.09 -2.30 13.65
C VAL A 492 31.46 -2.02 15.01
N GLY A 493 31.94 -2.72 16.03
CA GLY A 493 31.43 -2.60 17.41
C GLY A 493 30.06 -3.24 17.62
N ILE A 494 29.69 -4.22 16.79
CA ILE A 494 28.37 -4.90 16.87
C ILE A 494 28.22 -5.72 18.15
N LYS A 495 29.33 -6.20 18.71
CA LYS A 495 29.33 -6.90 20.01
C LYS A 495 28.76 -6.06 21.15
N ASP A 496 29.01 -4.75 21.11
CA ASP A 496 28.57 -3.78 22.11
C ASP A 496 27.30 -3.03 21.66
N LEU A 497 26.54 -3.60 20.73
CA LEU A 497 25.27 -3.05 20.28
C LEU A 497 24.30 -2.92 21.45
N GLN A 498 23.80 -1.71 21.68
CA GLN A 498 22.88 -1.39 22.77
C GLN A 498 21.86 -0.32 22.33
N PRO A 499 20.65 -0.29 22.91
CA PRO A 499 19.66 0.72 22.56
C PRO A 499 20.20 2.15 22.71
N GLY A 500 19.98 2.99 21.70
CA GLY A 500 20.37 4.41 21.71
C GLY A 500 21.85 4.71 21.43
N LYS A 501 22.71 3.70 21.24
CA LYS A 501 24.12 3.91 20.85
C LYS A 501 24.27 3.83 19.33
N ASN A 502 24.92 4.81 18.73
CA ASN A 502 25.24 4.77 17.30
C ASN A 502 26.22 3.63 16.98
N VAL A 503 26.13 3.13 15.76
CA VAL A 503 27.03 2.12 15.19
C VAL A 503 28.01 2.82 14.27
N GLU A 504 29.30 2.53 14.44
CA GLU A 504 30.33 3.00 13.52
C GLU A 504 30.32 2.14 12.25
N VAL A 505 30.37 2.82 11.11
CA VAL A 505 30.53 2.19 9.80
C VAL A 505 31.77 2.75 9.13
N ARG A 506 32.69 1.86 8.76
CA ARG A 506 33.91 2.20 8.02
C ARG A 506 33.69 1.97 6.54
N ILE A 507 33.99 2.99 5.74
CA ILE A 507 33.91 2.95 4.30
C ILE A 507 35.33 2.84 3.76
N THR A 508 35.57 1.79 2.97
CA THR A 508 36.83 1.57 2.26
C THR A 508 36.58 1.78 0.76
N PRO A 509 36.96 2.94 0.21
CA PRO A 509 36.83 3.19 -1.22
C PRO A 509 37.68 2.23 -2.05
N THR A 510 37.13 1.76 -3.17
CA THR A 510 37.87 0.95 -4.15
C THR A 510 38.45 1.78 -5.29
N THR A 511 38.05 3.05 -5.39
CA THR A 511 38.59 4.01 -6.36
C THR A 511 39.91 4.61 -5.88
N ALA A 512 40.93 4.64 -6.74
CA ALA A 512 42.23 5.22 -6.43
C ALA A 512 42.10 6.70 -5.98
N GLY A 513 42.85 7.08 -4.94
CA GLY A 513 42.92 8.46 -4.44
C GLY A 513 41.83 8.85 -3.42
N ARG A 514 40.92 7.95 -3.04
CA ARG A 514 39.99 8.16 -1.92
C ARG A 514 40.47 7.44 -0.66
N GLU A 515 40.64 8.19 0.42
CA GLU A 515 41.00 7.64 1.73
C GLU A 515 39.79 6.98 2.42
N SER A 516 40.05 5.98 3.26
CA SER A 516 39.02 5.36 4.08
C SER A 516 38.50 6.33 5.14
N PHE A 517 37.21 6.27 5.44
CA PHE A 517 36.59 7.15 6.44
C PHE A 517 35.51 6.42 7.23
N SER A 518 35.25 6.88 8.45
CA SER A 518 34.15 6.38 9.28
C SER A 518 32.97 7.35 9.28
N ILE A 519 31.78 6.80 9.40
CA ILE A 519 30.54 7.53 9.69
C ILE A 519 29.83 6.85 10.86
N GLU A 520 28.94 7.58 11.50
CA GLU A 520 28.04 7.04 12.51
C GLU A 520 26.63 6.87 11.93
N LEU A 521 26.04 5.71 12.19
CA LEU A 521 24.64 5.42 11.89
C LEU A 521 23.88 5.18 13.18
N SER A 522 22.69 5.76 13.29
CA SER A 522 21.78 5.53 14.42
C SER A 522 20.89 4.31 14.16
N HIS A 523 20.26 3.77 15.21
CA HIS A 523 19.26 2.72 15.09
C HIS A 523 18.16 2.88 16.15
N THR A 524 17.04 2.18 15.95
CA THR A 524 15.91 2.17 16.88
C THR A 524 15.66 0.79 17.50
N LEU A 525 16.66 -0.11 17.46
CA LEU A 525 16.58 -1.43 18.09
C LEU A 525 16.39 -1.30 19.62
N THR A 526 15.36 -1.98 20.13
CA THR A 526 15.18 -2.23 21.57
C THR A 526 16.08 -3.39 22.03
N GLY A 527 16.21 -3.61 23.35
CA GLY A 527 16.97 -4.75 23.88
C GLY A 527 16.50 -6.10 23.31
N GLU A 528 15.18 -6.31 23.27
CA GLU A 528 14.59 -7.51 22.67
C GLU A 528 14.89 -7.63 21.17
N GLN A 529 14.88 -6.52 20.43
CA GLN A 529 15.18 -6.53 19.00
C GLN A 529 16.67 -6.80 18.72
N ILE A 530 17.56 -6.46 19.65
CA ILE A 530 18.98 -6.86 19.60
C ILE A 530 19.10 -8.37 19.79
N GLU A 531 18.30 -8.98 20.67
CA GLU A 531 18.24 -10.44 20.78
C GLU A 531 17.73 -11.10 19.48
N TYR A 532 16.75 -10.50 18.79
CA TYR A 532 16.31 -10.99 17.47
C TYR A 532 17.46 -11.03 16.46
N PHE A 533 18.28 -9.98 16.43
CA PHE A 533 19.48 -9.92 15.59
C PHE A 533 20.50 -11.00 15.99
N ARG A 534 20.82 -11.12 17.28
CA ARG A 534 21.81 -12.09 17.79
C ARG A 534 21.43 -13.53 17.48
N GLU A 535 20.17 -13.89 17.68
CA GLU A 535 19.65 -15.23 17.38
C GLU A 535 19.38 -15.45 15.89
N GLY A 536 19.58 -14.44 15.03
CA GLY A 536 19.39 -14.50 13.58
C GLY A 536 17.97 -14.22 13.11
N SER A 537 16.97 -14.35 13.98
CA SER A 537 15.61 -13.83 13.78
C SER A 537 14.80 -13.84 15.10
N ALA A 538 13.66 -13.14 15.12
CA ALA A 538 12.71 -13.23 16.22
C ALA A 538 12.08 -14.63 16.36
N LEU A 539 11.95 -15.36 15.25
CA LEU A 539 11.42 -16.73 15.25
C LEU A 539 12.41 -17.70 15.94
N ASN A 540 13.70 -17.52 15.69
CA ASN A 540 14.76 -18.30 16.34
C ASN A 540 14.78 -18.04 17.85
N LEU A 541 14.71 -16.77 18.28
CA LEU A 541 14.64 -16.44 19.70
C LEU A 541 13.42 -17.06 20.38
N MET A 542 12.25 -17.04 19.72
CA MET A 542 11.04 -17.68 20.23
C MET A 542 11.23 -19.19 20.39
N ALA A 543 11.86 -19.86 19.41
CA ALA A 543 12.14 -21.29 19.47
C ALA A 543 13.12 -21.63 20.61
N LYS A 544 14.18 -20.84 20.78
CA LYS A 544 15.15 -20.97 21.87
C LYS A 544 14.49 -20.83 23.25
N ARG A 545 13.71 -19.76 23.46
CA ARG A 545 12.99 -19.53 24.73
C ARG A 545 11.99 -20.65 25.04
N LYS A 546 11.36 -21.26 24.02
CA LYS A 546 10.50 -22.42 24.20
C LYS A 546 11.30 -23.64 24.69
N GLN A 547 12.43 -23.94 24.06
CA GLN A 547 13.30 -25.06 24.46
C GLN A 547 13.83 -24.86 25.88
N GLU A 548 14.26 -23.64 26.23
CA GLU A 548 14.71 -23.30 27.58
C GLU A 548 13.60 -23.51 28.62
N LYS A 549 12.37 -23.10 28.31
CA LYS A 549 11.22 -23.33 29.18
C LYS A 549 10.87 -24.81 29.34
N GLU A 550 10.94 -25.59 28.26
CA GLU A 550 10.71 -27.05 28.30
C GLU A 550 11.80 -27.79 29.06
N ALA A 551 13.04 -27.29 29.08
CA ALA A 551 14.14 -27.88 29.86
C ALA A 551 14.06 -27.55 31.37
N LEU A 552 13.32 -26.50 31.75
CA LEU A 552 13.11 -26.08 33.15
C LEU A 552 11.91 -26.78 33.81
N LEU A 553 11.02 -27.37 33.01
CA LEU A 553 9.86 -28.16 33.45
C LEU A 553 10.22 -29.64 33.51
#